data_AF-A0A7C4L2Y8-F1
#
_entry.id   AF-A0A7C4L2Y8-F1
#
_cell.length_a   1.000
_cell.length_b   1.000
_cell.length_c   1.000
_cell.angle_alpha   90.00
_cell.angle_beta   90.00
_cell.angle_gamma   90.00
#
_symmetry.space_group_name_H-M   'P 1'
#
loop_
_entity.id
_entity.type
_entity.pdbx_description
1 polymer ?
#
loop_
_entity_poly.entity_id
_entity_poly.type
_entity_poly.pdbx_seq_one_letter_code
_entity_poly.pdbx_strand_id
1 'polypeptide(L)'
;MKISSHYLKIFIIKKIKLMFIFMNVKRLFICFFLTTMLSLACRFTVSTPSVISQTPLQAFSTPSAEFKPQVVQVGNADVNYSNVEFTADNQYMVWFETIDNRGNGIVWHCGVNPQTGELIPADGKGFRAFEGTVLGRANPGMDAMGVYYVGMDRTGKLLLVRPTAPNAGEIQELSTPPDLTRRAIYPTILPQQQGGFVFWIKNESVPAGGTNRGNDWFELQYISLDNPSQVNVIERQQRPFRGFAPLDSAFVRWMKNKPALTYGFEDENGIVQIRMLDLTQPYPAPQAVTHDAGNKVDPYSWLYNGQEILLAGINAEARNHVYVRGAGEAEFHLREIIIPTTSGLTNPALAQSNEPIEFNGKVYTVYQINEAGTSFWDVTFAKAGEIWLSTLFESPQQQWLLSDSVTAKAEPEPFVGASQVWVFYNVIEGDNPLTAKWHLYRAETPIH
;
A
#
# COMPACT_ATOMS: atom_id res chain seq x y z
N MET A 1 2.72 -20.16 -62.50
CA MET A 1 1.39 -19.59 -62.26
C MET A 1 1.60 -18.24 -61.55
N LYS A 2 1.49 -17.11 -62.28
CA LYS A 2 1.76 -15.75 -61.78
C LYS A 2 0.45 -15.12 -61.30
N ILE A 3 0.33 -14.82 -60.01
CA ILE A 3 -0.77 -14.00 -59.48
C ILE A 3 -0.30 -12.55 -59.41
N SER A 4 -1.10 -11.69 -60.04
CA SER A 4 -0.87 -10.27 -60.31
C SER A 4 -1.06 -9.38 -59.08
N SER A 5 -0.20 -8.37 -58.92
CA SER A 5 -0.19 -7.39 -57.82
C SER A 5 -1.31 -6.34 -57.87
N HIS A 6 -2.38 -6.58 -58.64
CA HIS A 6 -3.50 -5.65 -58.77
C HIS A 6 -4.60 -5.79 -57.70
N TYR A 7 -4.62 -6.88 -56.92
CA TYR A 7 -5.67 -7.08 -55.90
C TYR A 7 -5.37 -6.50 -54.51
N LEU A 8 -4.12 -6.10 -54.23
CA LEU A 8 -3.74 -5.58 -52.91
C LEU A 8 -4.01 -4.06 -52.75
N LYS A 9 -4.21 -3.32 -53.85
CA LYS A 9 -4.50 -1.87 -53.80
C LYS A 9 -5.98 -1.52 -53.62
N ILE A 10 -6.90 -2.44 -53.89
CA ILE A 10 -8.35 -2.18 -53.77
C ILE A 10 -8.85 -2.40 -52.33
N PHE A 11 -8.15 -3.19 -51.51
CA PHE A 11 -8.55 -3.46 -50.13
C PHE A 11 -8.15 -2.35 -49.14
N ILE A 12 -7.13 -1.54 -49.46
CA ILE A 12 -6.63 -0.47 -48.58
C ILE A 12 -7.43 0.84 -48.74
N ILE A 13 -8.04 1.08 -49.91
CA ILE A 13 -8.81 2.32 -50.17
C ILE A 13 -10.23 2.28 -49.58
N LYS A 14 -10.81 1.09 -49.32
CA LYS A 14 -12.14 0.97 -48.69
C LYS A 14 -12.13 1.13 -47.16
N LYS A 15 -11.00 0.93 -46.46
CA LYS A 15 -10.92 1.08 -45.00
C LYS A 15 -10.67 2.52 -44.54
N ILE A 16 -10.05 3.35 -45.38
CA ILE A 16 -9.75 4.77 -45.04
C ILE A 16 -10.98 5.67 -45.24
N LYS A 17 -11.96 5.26 -46.07
CA LYS A 17 -13.21 6.01 -46.27
C LYS A 17 -14.30 5.75 -45.22
N LEU A 18 -14.14 4.75 -44.36
CA LEU A 18 -15.10 4.42 -43.28
C LEU A 18 -14.68 4.99 -41.90
N MET A 19 -13.40 5.38 -41.73
CA MET A 19 -12.90 6.01 -40.50
C MET A 19 -13.10 7.53 -40.45
N PHE A 20 -13.46 8.18 -41.57
CA PHE A 20 -13.69 9.64 -41.63
C PHE A 20 -15.16 10.05 -41.42
N ILE A 21 -16.07 9.10 -41.15
CA ILE A 21 -17.51 9.37 -40.99
C ILE A 21 -17.97 9.39 -39.52
N PHE A 22 -17.13 9.00 -38.55
CA PHE A 22 -17.53 8.92 -37.13
C PHE A 22 -16.93 9.97 -36.18
N MET A 23 -16.20 10.96 -36.69
CA MET A 23 -15.62 12.05 -35.88
C MET A 23 -16.10 13.43 -36.33
N ASN A 24 -17.43 13.68 -36.33
CA ASN A 24 -17.94 15.05 -36.50
C ASN A 24 -19.39 15.26 -36.06
N VAL A 25 -19.81 14.74 -34.90
CA VAL A 25 -21.09 15.13 -34.29
C VAL A 25 -20.94 15.23 -32.78
N LYS A 26 -20.41 16.36 -32.28
CA LYS A 26 -20.64 16.82 -30.89
C LYS A 26 -20.11 18.25 -30.67
N ARG A 27 -20.46 19.18 -31.57
CA ARG A 27 -20.44 20.64 -31.30
C ARG A 27 -21.47 21.33 -32.18
N LEU A 28 -22.69 21.48 -31.66
CA LEU A 28 -23.66 22.56 -31.89
C LEU A 28 -25.03 22.03 -31.46
N PHE A 29 -25.53 22.45 -30.31
CA PHE A 29 -26.89 22.97 -30.24
C PHE A 29 -26.98 23.95 -29.07
N ILE A 30 -27.54 25.09 -29.42
CA ILE A 30 -27.57 26.37 -28.73
C ILE A 30 -29.01 26.59 -28.25
N CYS A 31 -29.13 27.11 -27.03
CA CYS A 31 -30.19 27.95 -26.48
C CYS A 31 -31.63 27.46 -26.20
N PHE A 32 -32.16 28.14 -25.17
CA PHE A 32 -33.55 28.46 -24.83
C PHE A 32 -34.37 27.42 -24.07
N PHE A 33 -34.52 27.62 -22.75
CA PHE A 33 -35.82 28.01 -22.18
C PHE A 33 -35.63 28.79 -20.86
N LEU A 34 -36.54 29.75 -20.68
CA LEU A 34 -36.56 30.89 -19.76
C LEU A 34 -37.57 30.60 -18.63
N THR A 35 -37.31 31.08 -17.39
CA THR A 35 -38.29 31.55 -16.35
C THR A 35 -39.38 30.57 -15.84
N THR A 36 -39.81 30.48 -14.58
CA THR A 36 -40.15 31.50 -13.56
C THR A 36 -40.60 30.80 -12.24
N MET A 37 -40.44 31.48 -11.08
CA MET A 37 -41.29 31.47 -9.85
C MET A 37 -41.40 30.13 -9.05
N LEU A 38 -41.35 30.06 -7.71
CA LEU A 38 -42.01 30.88 -6.69
C LEU A 38 -41.44 30.60 -5.28
N SER A 39 -41.66 31.55 -4.39
CA SER A 39 -41.34 31.65 -2.97
C SER A 39 -41.68 30.46 -2.05
N LEU A 40 -40.85 30.24 -1.03
CA LEU A 40 -41.36 30.02 0.33
C LEU A 40 -40.45 30.70 1.36
N ALA A 41 -41.02 31.66 2.08
CA ALA A 41 -40.39 32.40 3.16
C ALA A 41 -40.30 31.54 4.42
N CYS A 42 -39.12 31.44 5.02
CA CYS A 42 -38.96 31.00 6.40
C CYS A 42 -38.39 32.17 7.21
N ARG A 43 -39.15 32.57 8.22
CA ARG A 43 -38.82 33.61 9.20
C ARG A 43 -37.72 33.09 10.12
N PHE A 44 -36.57 33.76 10.18
CA PHE A 44 -35.63 33.61 11.29
C PHE A 44 -35.63 34.89 12.13
N THR A 45 -35.99 34.71 13.39
CA THR A 45 -35.95 35.68 14.47
C THR A 45 -34.50 36.06 14.77
N VAL A 46 -34.23 37.37 14.75
CA VAL A 46 -32.95 37.96 15.17
C VAL A 46 -32.86 37.90 16.69
N SER A 47 -31.94 37.08 17.21
CA SER A 47 -31.51 37.12 18.61
C SER A 47 -30.30 38.06 18.74
N THR A 48 -30.39 38.99 19.67
CA THR A 48 -29.32 39.92 20.09
C THR A 48 -28.04 39.21 20.50
N PRO A 49 -26.84 39.76 20.17
CA PRO A 49 -25.58 39.14 20.50
C PRO A 49 -25.27 39.25 22.00
N SER A 50 -24.99 38.11 22.63
CA SER A 50 -24.46 38.01 23.98
C SER A 50 -23.01 38.47 24.02
N VAL A 51 -22.69 39.30 25.02
CA VAL A 51 -21.33 39.79 25.32
C VAL A 51 -20.40 38.59 25.58
N ILE A 52 -19.41 38.41 24.72
CA ILE A 52 -18.36 37.39 24.87
C ILE A 52 -17.37 37.90 25.93
N SER A 53 -17.32 37.20 27.06
CA SER A 53 -16.29 37.37 28.09
C SER A 53 -14.93 37.02 27.49
N GLN A 54 -13.99 37.96 27.55
CA GLN A 54 -12.60 37.77 27.12
C GLN A 54 -11.91 36.78 28.05
N THR A 55 -11.74 35.54 27.58
CA THR A 55 -10.86 34.55 28.21
C THR A 55 -9.41 35.06 28.10
N PRO A 56 -8.59 34.99 29.17
CA PRO A 56 -7.20 35.42 29.10
C PRO A 56 -6.45 34.61 28.03
N LEU A 57 -5.72 35.32 27.17
CA LEU A 57 -4.76 34.72 26.24
C LEU A 57 -3.78 33.86 27.04
N GLN A 58 -3.90 32.54 26.89
CA GLN A 58 -2.91 31.60 27.41
C GLN A 58 -1.55 31.96 26.83
N ALA A 59 -0.56 32.09 27.72
CA ALA A 59 0.82 32.36 27.35
C ALA A 59 1.31 31.28 26.38
N PHE A 60 1.83 31.73 25.24
CA PHE A 60 2.51 30.87 24.28
C PHE A 60 3.64 30.13 24.99
N SER A 61 3.53 28.80 25.07
CA SER A 61 4.61 27.94 25.50
C SER A 61 5.81 28.18 24.60
N THR A 62 6.99 28.36 25.20
CA THR A 62 8.28 28.36 24.52
C THR A 62 8.37 27.17 23.57
N PRO A 63 9.01 27.32 22.38
CA PRO A 63 9.15 26.22 21.44
C PRO A 63 9.75 25.01 22.14
N SER A 64 9.02 23.90 22.11
CA SER A 64 9.54 22.57 22.42
C SER A 64 10.89 22.42 21.71
N ALA A 65 11.90 21.87 22.40
CA ALA A 65 13.16 21.52 21.76
C ALA A 65 12.88 20.72 20.48
N GLU A 66 13.59 21.05 19.40
CA GLU A 66 13.46 20.37 18.11
C GLU A 66 13.75 18.87 18.30
N PHE A 67 12.78 18.02 17.94
CA PHE A 67 12.92 16.57 18.03
C PHE A 67 14.03 16.09 17.09
N LYS A 68 14.94 15.26 17.60
CA LYS A 68 15.99 14.60 16.80
C LYS A 68 15.90 13.09 17.00
N PRO A 69 15.56 12.32 15.94
CA PRO A 69 15.39 10.88 16.07
C PRO A 69 16.72 10.22 16.47
N GLN A 70 16.66 9.28 17.43
CA GLN A 70 17.75 8.35 17.66
C GLN A 70 17.62 7.21 16.66
N VAL A 71 18.60 7.09 15.77
CA VAL A 71 18.62 6.09 14.70
C VAL A 71 19.73 5.09 14.98
N VAL A 72 19.40 3.81 14.95
CA VAL A 72 20.35 2.71 15.14
C VAL A 72 20.19 1.66 14.04
N GLN A 73 21.31 1.11 13.57
CA GLN A 73 21.28 -0.12 12.79
C GLN A 73 20.95 -1.28 13.74
N VAL A 74 20.02 -2.14 13.35
CA VAL A 74 19.60 -3.32 14.12
C VAL A 74 19.80 -4.58 13.29
N GLY A 75 19.90 -5.74 13.95
CA GLY A 75 20.25 -6.97 13.27
C GLY A 75 21.76 -7.11 13.02
N ASN A 76 22.12 -8.13 12.25
CA ASN A 76 23.46 -8.39 11.79
C ASN A 76 23.74 -7.63 10.49
N ALA A 77 24.75 -6.77 10.50
CA ALA A 77 25.13 -5.95 9.34
C ALA A 77 25.50 -6.76 8.08
N ASP A 78 25.74 -8.06 8.16
CA ASP A 78 26.03 -8.94 7.01
C ASP A 78 24.81 -9.66 6.44
N VAL A 79 23.64 -9.50 7.07
CA VAL A 79 22.38 -10.09 6.64
C VAL A 79 21.59 -9.13 5.76
N ASN A 80 20.84 -9.67 4.81
CA ASN A 80 19.98 -8.91 3.91
C ASN A 80 18.52 -8.95 4.40
N TYR A 81 18.07 -7.91 5.09
CA TYR A 81 16.73 -7.82 5.70
C TYR A 81 15.72 -7.22 4.72
N SER A 82 15.21 -8.01 3.78
CA SER A 82 14.20 -7.52 2.83
C SER A 82 12.77 -7.87 3.29
N ASN A 83 11.77 -7.04 2.94
CA ASN A 83 10.35 -7.29 3.26
C ASN A 83 10.12 -7.55 4.74
N VAL A 84 10.61 -6.62 5.56
CA VAL A 84 10.29 -6.61 6.98
C VAL A 84 8.82 -6.25 7.12
N GLU A 85 8.09 -6.99 7.94
CA GLU A 85 6.68 -6.80 8.22
C GLU A 85 6.42 -7.16 9.69
N PHE A 86 5.55 -6.45 10.39
CA PHE A 86 5.20 -6.77 11.78
C PHE A 86 3.83 -7.42 11.92
N THR A 87 3.72 -8.40 12.83
CA THR A 87 2.43 -8.99 13.15
C THR A 87 1.49 -7.97 13.80
N ALA A 88 0.18 -8.10 13.57
CA ALA A 88 -0.81 -7.11 14.02
C ALA A 88 -0.87 -6.93 15.56
N ASP A 89 -0.38 -7.90 16.31
CA ASP A 89 -0.24 -7.87 17.78
C ASP A 89 1.10 -7.26 18.26
N ASN A 90 1.97 -6.84 17.33
CA ASN A 90 3.30 -6.30 17.58
C ASN A 90 4.17 -7.23 18.45
N GLN A 91 4.11 -8.54 18.21
CA GLN A 91 4.98 -9.50 18.91
C GLN A 91 6.13 -10.00 18.05
N TYR A 92 5.91 -10.12 16.74
CA TYR A 92 6.86 -10.73 15.83
C TYR A 92 7.17 -9.84 14.64
N MET A 93 8.43 -9.90 14.21
CA MET A 93 8.87 -9.41 12.91
C MET A 93 8.97 -10.61 11.97
N VAL A 94 8.29 -10.55 10.83
CA VAL A 94 8.40 -11.51 9.73
C VAL A 94 9.23 -10.86 8.63
N TRP A 95 10.21 -11.57 8.08
CA TRP A 95 11.10 -10.98 7.09
C TRP A 95 11.71 -12.03 6.15
N PHE A 96 12.26 -11.56 5.02
CA PHE A 96 12.87 -12.39 4.00
C PHE A 96 14.38 -12.14 3.89
N GLU A 97 15.17 -13.18 4.08
CA GLU A 97 16.61 -13.17 3.83
C GLU A 97 16.89 -13.58 2.39
N THR A 98 17.34 -12.65 1.55
CA THR A 98 17.83 -12.99 0.20
C THR A 98 19.22 -13.60 0.31
N ILE A 99 19.39 -14.85 -0.17
CA ILE A 99 20.64 -15.61 -0.04
C ILE A 99 21.44 -15.71 -1.35
N ASP A 100 20.84 -15.35 -2.48
CA ASP A 100 21.52 -15.32 -3.77
C ASP A 100 20.93 -14.28 -4.75
N ASN A 101 21.67 -13.99 -5.81
CA ASN A 101 21.28 -13.02 -6.85
C ASN A 101 20.15 -13.53 -7.77
N ARG A 102 19.61 -14.73 -7.54
CA ARG A 102 18.43 -15.24 -8.24
C ARG A 102 17.15 -14.93 -7.48
N GLY A 103 17.26 -14.24 -6.33
CA GLY A 103 16.14 -13.93 -5.47
C GLY A 103 15.65 -15.14 -4.68
N ASN A 104 16.46 -16.19 -4.53
CA ASN A 104 16.14 -17.23 -3.56
C ASN A 104 16.40 -16.71 -2.16
N GLY A 105 15.64 -17.23 -1.20
CA GLY A 105 15.80 -16.81 0.18
C GLY A 105 15.11 -17.69 1.19
N ILE A 106 15.06 -17.17 2.40
CA ILE A 106 14.52 -17.84 3.59
C ILE A 106 13.56 -16.87 4.26
N VAL A 107 12.36 -17.33 4.58
CA VAL A 107 11.42 -16.60 5.43
C VAL A 107 11.76 -16.90 6.89
N TRP A 108 11.94 -15.83 7.65
CA TRP A 108 12.22 -15.86 9.08
C TRP A 108 11.09 -15.17 9.83
N HIS A 109 10.91 -15.56 11.10
CA HIS A 109 10.33 -14.64 12.08
C HIS A 109 11.22 -14.56 13.32
N CYS A 110 11.13 -13.46 14.05
CA CYS A 110 11.72 -13.29 15.37
C CYS A 110 10.79 -12.50 16.29
N GLY A 111 11.06 -12.52 17.59
CA GLY A 111 10.37 -11.65 18.54
C GLY A 111 10.96 -10.23 18.53
N VAL A 112 10.19 -9.27 19.04
CA VAL A 112 10.65 -7.89 19.24
C VAL A 112 10.32 -7.50 20.68
N ASN A 113 11.29 -6.94 21.40
CA ASN A 113 11.09 -6.49 22.77
C ASN A 113 10.17 -5.26 22.79
N PRO A 114 8.96 -5.31 23.38
CA PRO A 114 8.03 -4.19 23.35
C PRO A 114 8.46 -2.99 24.21
N GLN A 115 9.45 -3.14 25.09
CA GLN A 115 10.00 -2.05 25.90
C GLN A 115 11.19 -1.35 25.23
N THR A 116 11.99 -2.06 24.44
CA THR A 116 13.24 -1.52 23.87
C THR A 116 13.25 -1.46 22.35
N GLY A 117 12.30 -2.12 21.69
CA GLY A 117 12.25 -2.33 20.24
C GLY A 117 13.38 -3.23 19.71
N GLU A 118 14.10 -3.97 20.55
CA GLU A 118 15.21 -4.83 20.13
C GLU A 118 14.73 -6.19 19.60
N LEU A 119 15.43 -6.75 18.61
CA LEU A 119 15.11 -8.05 18.05
C LEU A 119 15.50 -9.20 19.01
N ILE A 120 14.73 -10.28 18.99
CA ILE A 120 14.94 -11.49 19.79
C ILE A 120 14.92 -12.71 18.87
N PRO A 121 16.07 -13.31 18.52
CA PRO A 121 17.44 -12.90 18.85
C PRO A 121 17.87 -11.61 18.16
N ALA A 122 19.00 -11.02 18.60
CA ALA A 122 19.49 -9.73 18.13
C ALA A 122 19.80 -9.67 16.62
N ASP A 123 20.08 -10.80 15.98
CA ASP A 123 20.27 -10.91 14.53
C ASP A 123 18.97 -11.13 13.74
N GLY A 124 17.82 -11.18 14.43
CA GLY A 124 16.52 -11.42 13.81
C GLY A 124 16.29 -12.84 13.27
N LYS A 125 17.26 -13.76 13.41
CA LYS A 125 17.16 -15.15 12.91
C LYS A 125 16.56 -16.07 13.97
N GLY A 126 15.31 -15.80 14.35
CA GLY A 126 14.59 -16.56 15.37
C GLY A 126 14.16 -17.94 14.89
N PHE A 127 13.11 -17.99 14.09
CA PHE A 127 12.56 -19.22 13.51
C PHE A 127 12.73 -19.23 12.00
N ARG A 128 13.35 -20.31 11.50
CA ARG A 128 13.55 -20.54 10.08
C ARG A 128 12.31 -21.23 9.50
N ALA A 129 11.40 -20.46 8.92
CA ALA A 129 10.08 -20.97 8.54
C ALA A 129 10.14 -21.86 7.29
N PHE A 130 10.55 -21.29 6.16
CA PHE A 130 10.65 -22.03 4.90
C PHE A 130 11.52 -21.28 3.89
N GLU A 131 12.00 -22.01 2.88
CA GLU A 131 12.70 -21.45 1.74
C GLU A 131 11.72 -21.07 0.62
N GLY A 132 11.92 -19.87 0.08
CA GLY A 132 11.10 -19.34 -1.00
C GLY A 132 11.92 -18.56 -2.01
N THR A 133 11.24 -17.68 -2.72
CA THR A 133 11.82 -16.65 -3.58
C THR A 133 11.32 -15.28 -3.15
N VAL A 134 11.94 -14.20 -3.63
CA VAL A 134 11.52 -12.81 -3.39
C VAL A 134 10.07 -12.54 -3.86
N LEU A 135 9.49 -13.42 -4.66
CA LEU A 135 8.09 -13.33 -5.11
C LEU A 135 7.14 -14.11 -4.19
N GLY A 136 7.66 -15.11 -3.48
CA GLY A 136 6.95 -15.91 -2.48
C GLY A 136 7.16 -15.45 -1.03
N ARG A 137 7.57 -14.18 -0.83
CA ARG A 137 7.71 -13.56 0.50
C ARG A 137 6.41 -13.71 1.30
N ALA A 138 6.54 -13.75 2.62
CA ALA A 138 5.41 -13.92 3.52
C ALA A 138 4.96 -12.60 4.11
N ASN A 139 3.65 -12.45 4.29
CA ASN A 139 3.07 -11.28 4.95
C ASN A 139 2.19 -11.71 6.12
N PRO A 140 2.16 -10.91 7.20
CA PRO A 140 1.43 -11.23 8.42
C PRO A 140 -0.07 -11.00 8.28
N GLY A 141 -0.82 -11.80 9.01
CA GLY A 141 -2.27 -11.73 9.18
C GLY A 141 -2.64 -12.05 10.63
N MET A 142 -3.93 -12.00 10.93
CA MET A 142 -4.44 -12.33 12.25
C MET A 142 -5.86 -12.86 12.15
N ASP A 143 -6.17 -13.88 12.93
CA ASP A 143 -7.52 -14.41 13.10
C ASP A 143 -7.82 -14.61 14.60
N ALA A 144 -8.96 -15.20 14.92
CA ALA A 144 -9.36 -15.47 16.30
C ALA A 144 -8.44 -16.48 17.03
N MET A 145 -7.54 -17.19 16.32
CA MET A 145 -6.52 -18.06 16.92
C MET A 145 -5.20 -17.31 17.19
N GLY A 146 -5.09 -16.05 16.78
CA GLY A 146 -3.91 -15.23 16.92
C GLY A 146 -3.26 -14.91 15.58
N VAL A 147 -2.00 -14.50 15.64
CA VAL A 147 -1.25 -14.09 14.45
C VAL A 147 -0.77 -15.28 13.64
N TYR A 148 -0.67 -15.06 12.34
CA TYR A 148 -0.10 -16.01 11.39
C TYR A 148 0.54 -15.23 10.25
N TYR A 149 1.29 -15.91 9.38
CA TYR A 149 1.72 -15.34 8.11
C TYR A 149 1.62 -16.37 7.01
N VAL A 150 1.45 -15.90 5.77
CA VAL A 150 1.33 -16.77 4.61
C VAL A 150 2.32 -16.33 3.55
N GLY A 151 3.06 -17.29 3.00
CA GLY A 151 3.93 -17.08 1.84
C GLY A 151 3.97 -18.32 0.96
N MET A 152 4.97 -18.40 0.08
CA MET A 152 5.09 -19.47 -0.89
C MET A 152 6.49 -20.06 -0.93
N ASP A 153 6.57 -21.39 -0.93
CA ASP A 153 7.83 -22.10 -1.04
C ASP A 153 8.38 -22.13 -2.49
N ARG A 154 9.57 -22.72 -2.68
CA ARG A 154 10.20 -22.85 -4.01
C ARG A 154 9.46 -23.76 -4.99
N THR A 155 8.45 -24.51 -4.54
CA THR A 155 7.64 -25.38 -5.40
C THR A 155 6.29 -24.75 -5.76
N GLY A 156 5.99 -23.57 -5.22
CA GLY A 156 4.75 -22.84 -5.47
C GLY A 156 3.63 -23.18 -4.49
N LYS A 157 3.91 -23.94 -3.42
CA LYS A 157 2.95 -24.28 -2.37
C LYS A 157 2.78 -23.08 -1.43
N LEU A 158 1.54 -22.79 -1.06
CA LEU A 158 1.26 -21.80 -0.02
C LEU A 158 1.45 -22.44 1.35
N LEU A 159 2.21 -21.76 2.21
CA LEU A 159 2.49 -22.17 3.58
C LEU A 159 1.94 -21.12 4.53
N LEU A 160 1.09 -21.56 5.46
CA LEU A 160 0.63 -20.78 6.60
C LEU A 160 1.52 -21.13 7.81
N VAL A 161 2.00 -20.12 8.52
CA VAL A 161 2.81 -20.33 9.71
C VAL A 161 2.22 -19.56 10.88
N ARG A 162 2.11 -20.22 12.03
CA ARG A 162 1.70 -19.61 13.31
C ARG A 162 2.89 -19.54 14.25
N PRO A 163 3.44 -18.35 14.56
CA PRO A 163 4.43 -18.20 15.62
C PRO A 163 3.89 -18.73 16.96
N THR A 164 4.72 -19.48 17.68
CA THR A 164 4.42 -19.94 19.06
C THR A 164 5.45 -19.42 20.07
N ALA A 165 6.60 -18.94 19.59
CA ALA A 165 7.62 -18.23 20.36
C ALA A 165 8.51 -17.42 19.40
N PRO A 166 9.38 -16.51 19.88
CA PRO A 166 10.34 -15.79 19.04
C PRO A 166 11.22 -16.67 18.14
N ASN A 167 11.38 -17.96 18.48
CA ASN A 167 12.21 -18.92 17.77
C ASN A 167 11.48 -20.23 17.43
N ALA A 168 10.14 -20.23 17.46
CA ALA A 168 9.34 -21.41 17.16
C ALA A 168 8.01 -21.04 16.49
N GLY A 169 7.55 -21.89 15.57
CA GLY A 169 6.23 -21.77 14.98
C GLY A 169 5.75 -23.09 14.37
N GLU A 170 4.46 -23.15 14.08
CA GLU A 170 3.80 -24.29 13.44
C GLU A 170 3.56 -23.97 11.96
N ILE A 171 3.98 -24.87 11.07
CA ILE A 171 3.85 -24.70 9.62
C ILE A 171 2.75 -25.64 9.10
N GLN A 172 1.82 -25.09 8.33
CA GLN A 172 0.76 -25.79 7.66
C GLN A 172 0.83 -25.54 6.15
N GLU A 173 0.92 -26.63 5.37
CA GLU A 173 0.70 -26.54 3.92
C GLU A 173 -0.79 -26.36 3.64
N LEU A 174 -1.13 -25.32 2.88
CA LEU A 174 -2.51 -25.09 2.44
C LEU A 174 -2.82 -25.99 1.24
N SER A 175 -4.05 -26.50 1.15
CA SER A 175 -4.47 -27.38 0.04
C SER A 175 -4.65 -26.67 -1.31
N THR A 176 -4.19 -25.43 -1.44
CA THR A 176 -4.19 -24.68 -2.69
C THR A 176 -3.19 -25.32 -3.66
N PRO A 177 -3.56 -25.57 -4.94
CA PRO A 177 -2.63 -26.17 -5.90
C PRO A 177 -1.32 -25.37 -6.03
N PRO A 178 -0.13 -26.01 -6.11
CA PRO A 178 1.12 -25.29 -6.28
C PRO A 178 1.15 -24.46 -7.58
N ASP A 179 1.63 -23.22 -7.53
CA ASP A 179 1.72 -22.33 -8.69
C ASP A 179 2.83 -21.27 -8.47
N LEU A 180 3.90 -21.35 -9.27
CA LEU A 180 5.04 -20.44 -9.18
C LEU A 180 4.77 -19.05 -9.77
N THR A 181 3.63 -18.84 -10.41
CA THR A 181 3.27 -17.55 -11.02
C THR A 181 2.66 -16.56 -10.02
N ARG A 182 2.51 -16.94 -8.76
CA ARG A 182 1.98 -16.08 -7.68
C ARG A 182 3.02 -15.11 -7.15
N ARG A 183 2.54 -13.95 -6.71
CA ARG A 183 3.30 -12.95 -5.92
C ARG A 183 2.35 -12.10 -5.09
N ALA A 184 2.91 -11.26 -4.22
CA ALA A 184 2.15 -10.36 -3.35
C ALA A 184 1.07 -11.13 -2.57
N ILE A 185 1.50 -12.11 -1.78
CA ILE A 185 0.63 -13.00 -1.02
C ILE A 185 0.34 -12.35 0.33
N TYR A 186 -0.90 -11.92 0.56
CA TYR A 186 -1.27 -11.23 1.80
C TYR A 186 -2.50 -11.86 2.43
N PRO A 187 -2.40 -12.28 3.71
CA PRO A 187 -3.56 -12.69 4.49
C PRO A 187 -4.31 -11.48 5.09
N THR A 188 -5.56 -11.70 5.49
CA THR A 188 -6.37 -10.72 6.21
C THR A 188 -5.96 -10.57 7.69
N ILE A 189 -6.29 -9.41 8.27
CA ILE A 189 -6.24 -9.16 9.73
C ILE A 189 -7.68 -9.03 10.24
N LEU A 190 -8.22 -10.11 10.81
CA LEU A 190 -9.60 -10.27 11.29
C LEU A 190 -9.60 -10.96 12.68
N PRO A 191 -9.16 -10.27 13.75
CA PRO A 191 -8.95 -10.89 15.07
C PRO A 191 -10.21 -11.48 15.72
N GLN A 192 -11.41 -11.15 15.21
CA GLN A 192 -12.70 -11.64 15.73
C GLN A 192 -13.31 -12.77 14.89
N GLN A 193 -12.66 -13.19 13.80
CA GLN A 193 -13.15 -14.22 12.90
C GLN A 193 -12.24 -15.45 12.97
N GLN A 194 -12.80 -16.66 12.96
CA GLN A 194 -12.00 -17.86 12.73
C GLN A 194 -11.58 -17.93 11.26
N GLY A 195 -10.30 -18.20 11.01
CA GLY A 195 -9.75 -18.20 9.66
C GLY A 195 -9.69 -16.79 9.06
N GLY A 196 -9.82 -16.71 7.75
CA GLY A 196 -9.66 -15.46 7.02
C GLY A 196 -9.50 -15.71 5.54
N PHE A 197 -8.93 -14.74 4.84
CA PHE A 197 -8.70 -14.81 3.41
C PHE A 197 -7.25 -14.53 3.09
N VAL A 198 -6.77 -15.08 1.97
CA VAL A 198 -5.44 -14.80 1.42
C VAL A 198 -5.62 -14.39 -0.03
N PHE A 199 -5.14 -13.22 -0.42
CA PHE A 199 -5.06 -12.84 -1.83
C PHE A 199 -3.65 -13.04 -2.38
N TRP A 200 -3.55 -13.11 -3.70
CA TRP A 200 -2.30 -12.90 -4.42
C TRP A 200 -2.56 -12.33 -5.82
N ILE A 201 -1.51 -11.77 -6.43
CA ILE A 201 -1.49 -11.48 -7.86
C ILE A 201 -0.89 -12.69 -8.57
N LYS A 202 -1.62 -13.23 -9.54
CA LYS A 202 -1.16 -14.26 -10.47
C LYS A 202 -0.69 -13.61 -11.77
N ASN A 203 0.52 -13.93 -12.16
CA ASN A 203 1.06 -13.59 -13.47
C ASN A 203 0.63 -14.65 -14.51
N GLU A 204 0.58 -14.26 -15.78
CA GLU A 204 0.27 -15.20 -16.87
C GLU A 204 1.29 -16.32 -17.00
N SER A 205 2.58 -15.97 -17.05
CA SER A 205 3.65 -16.92 -17.38
C SER A 205 4.88 -16.81 -16.49
N VAL A 206 5.33 -15.59 -16.18
CA VAL A 206 6.56 -15.35 -15.42
C VAL A 206 6.24 -14.50 -14.20
N PRO A 207 6.54 -14.97 -12.97
CA PRO A 207 6.31 -14.18 -11.78
C PRO A 207 7.25 -12.96 -11.81
N ALA A 208 6.66 -11.75 -11.82
CA ALA A 208 7.37 -10.47 -11.84
C ALA A 208 6.37 -9.31 -11.65
N GLY A 209 6.87 -8.11 -11.36
CA GLY A 209 6.04 -6.90 -11.34
C GLY A 209 5.40 -6.57 -12.70
N GLY A 210 4.45 -5.64 -12.68
CA GLY A 210 3.58 -5.25 -13.79
C GLY A 210 4.24 -4.84 -15.12
N THR A 211 5.55 -4.61 -15.13
CA THR A 211 6.31 -4.15 -16.31
C THR A 211 6.92 -5.28 -17.14
N ASN A 212 6.89 -6.53 -16.65
CA ASN A 212 7.53 -7.65 -17.35
C ASN A 212 6.77 -8.04 -18.62
N ARG A 213 7.44 -7.93 -19.77
CA ARG A 213 6.89 -8.25 -21.10
C ARG A 213 6.63 -9.73 -21.35
N GLY A 214 7.07 -10.62 -20.45
CA GLY A 214 6.71 -12.03 -20.47
C GLY A 214 5.28 -12.32 -20.03
N ASN A 215 4.51 -11.30 -19.64
CA ASN A 215 3.10 -11.43 -19.29
C ASN A 215 2.25 -10.46 -20.11
N ASP A 216 1.10 -10.91 -20.58
CA ASP A 216 0.07 -10.09 -21.24
C ASP A 216 -1.02 -9.66 -20.26
N TRP A 217 -1.17 -10.34 -19.13
CA TRP A 217 -2.14 -9.98 -18.09
C TRP A 217 -1.67 -10.34 -16.67
N PHE A 218 -2.35 -9.74 -15.70
CA PHE A 218 -2.23 -10.00 -14.26
C PHE A 218 -3.63 -10.25 -13.69
N GLU A 219 -3.75 -11.24 -12.81
CA GLU A 219 -5.04 -11.65 -12.25
C GLU A 219 -4.99 -11.62 -10.73
N LEU A 220 -5.92 -10.89 -10.12
CA LEU A 220 -6.09 -10.86 -8.68
C LEU A 220 -6.98 -12.04 -8.25
N GLN A 221 -6.47 -12.85 -7.33
CA GLN A 221 -7.13 -14.06 -6.85
C GLN A 221 -7.15 -14.08 -5.31
N TYR A 222 -8.06 -14.86 -4.73
CA TYR A 222 -8.05 -15.15 -3.30
C TYR A 222 -8.57 -16.54 -2.96
N ILE A 223 -8.28 -16.99 -1.74
CA ILE A 223 -8.87 -18.16 -1.08
C ILE A 223 -9.47 -17.76 0.27
N SER A 224 -10.41 -18.57 0.75
CA SER A 224 -10.73 -18.63 2.18
C SER A 224 -9.84 -19.68 2.85
N LEU A 225 -9.36 -19.40 4.07
CA LEU A 225 -8.62 -20.37 4.87
C LEU A 225 -9.47 -21.55 5.34
N ASP A 226 -10.80 -21.45 5.29
CA ASP A 226 -11.72 -22.55 5.58
C ASP A 226 -11.83 -23.55 4.41
N ASN A 227 -11.54 -23.09 3.19
CA ASN A 227 -11.50 -23.94 2.00
C ASN A 227 -10.36 -23.51 1.06
N PRO A 228 -9.09 -23.76 1.43
CA PRO A 228 -7.94 -23.27 0.68
C PRO A 228 -7.80 -23.90 -0.71
N SER A 229 -8.53 -24.99 -1.01
CA SER A 229 -8.54 -25.62 -2.33
C SER A 229 -9.30 -24.82 -3.39
N GLN A 230 -10.23 -23.94 -2.97
CA GLN A 230 -11.08 -23.16 -3.87
C GLN A 230 -10.47 -21.78 -4.13
N VAL A 231 -9.80 -21.65 -5.27
CA VAL A 231 -9.29 -20.36 -5.76
C VAL A 231 -10.40 -19.58 -6.44
N ASN A 232 -10.60 -18.33 -6.02
CA ASN A 232 -11.58 -17.41 -6.58
C ASN A 232 -10.85 -16.29 -7.33
N VAL A 233 -11.26 -16.03 -8.57
CA VAL A 233 -10.75 -14.92 -9.38
C VAL A 233 -11.58 -13.68 -9.10
N ILE A 234 -10.92 -12.56 -8.81
CA ILE A 234 -11.56 -11.26 -8.60
C ILE A 234 -11.61 -10.49 -9.92
N GLU A 235 -10.43 -10.23 -10.50
CA GLU A 235 -10.31 -9.41 -11.69
C GLU A 235 -9.03 -9.76 -12.45
N ARG A 236 -9.11 -9.73 -13.78
CA ARG A 236 -7.93 -9.82 -14.67
C ARG A 236 -7.74 -8.49 -15.39
N GLN A 237 -6.56 -7.92 -15.26
CA GLN A 237 -6.17 -6.69 -15.95
C GLN A 237 -5.11 -7.00 -17.01
N GLN A 238 -5.23 -6.35 -18.16
CA GLN A 238 -4.22 -6.44 -19.21
C GLN A 238 -2.96 -5.68 -18.79
N ARG A 239 -1.79 -6.15 -19.23
CA ARG A 239 -0.56 -5.38 -19.06
C ARG A 239 -0.69 -4.08 -19.86
N PRO A 240 -0.48 -2.91 -19.26
CA PRO A 240 -0.55 -1.66 -19.99
C PRO A 240 0.60 -1.56 -21.00
N PHE A 241 0.39 -0.74 -22.03
CA PHE A 241 1.43 -0.51 -23.04
C PHE A 241 2.69 0.13 -22.43
N ARG A 242 2.52 0.96 -21.39
CA ARG A 242 3.58 1.64 -20.64
C ARG A 242 3.22 1.67 -19.16
N GLY A 243 4.23 1.72 -18.30
CA GLY A 243 4.04 1.81 -16.84
C GLY A 243 3.71 0.47 -16.18
N PHE A 244 3.26 0.56 -14.95
CA PHE A 244 2.78 -0.58 -14.16
C PHE A 244 1.32 -0.86 -14.43
N ALA A 245 0.92 -2.13 -14.36
CA ALA A 245 -0.50 -2.45 -14.27
C ALA A 245 -1.10 -1.74 -13.03
N PRO A 246 -2.36 -1.31 -13.07
CA PRO A 246 -3.00 -0.65 -11.92
C PRO A 246 -2.93 -1.46 -10.61
N LEU A 247 -3.03 -2.80 -10.69
CA LEU A 247 -2.81 -3.72 -9.55
C LEU A 247 -1.43 -3.58 -8.90
N ASP A 248 -0.41 -3.18 -9.66
CA ASP A 248 0.96 -2.98 -9.19
C ASP A 248 1.22 -1.55 -8.72
N SER A 249 0.72 -0.53 -9.44
CA SER A 249 0.98 0.86 -9.05
C SER A 249 0.23 1.26 -7.79
N ALA A 250 -1.02 0.81 -7.68
CA ALA A 250 -1.87 1.08 -6.54
C ALA A 250 -2.07 -0.18 -5.69
N PHE A 251 -0.98 -0.95 -5.50
CA PHE A 251 -0.81 -2.11 -4.62
C PHE A 251 -2.10 -2.66 -3.97
N VAL A 252 -2.39 -3.93 -4.25
CA VAL A 252 -3.52 -4.62 -3.61
C VAL A 252 -3.29 -4.70 -2.09
N ARG A 253 -4.29 -4.33 -1.29
CA ARG A 253 -4.26 -4.43 0.18
C ARG A 253 -5.60 -4.90 0.73
N TRP A 254 -5.56 -5.72 1.78
CA TRP A 254 -6.72 -5.90 2.64
C TRP A 254 -6.91 -4.65 3.49
N MET A 255 -8.15 -4.21 3.66
CA MET A 255 -8.47 -3.19 4.64
C MET A 255 -8.31 -3.80 6.05
N LYS A 256 -7.39 -3.27 6.86
CA LYS A 256 -7.16 -3.79 8.21
C LYS A 256 -8.47 -3.76 9.03
N ASN A 257 -8.77 -4.86 9.72
CA ASN A 257 -9.99 -5.11 10.49
C ASN A 257 -11.31 -5.23 9.69
N LYS A 258 -11.25 -5.38 8.37
CA LYS A 258 -12.43 -5.60 7.52
C LYS A 258 -12.12 -6.63 6.42
N PRO A 259 -13.00 -7.60 6.10
CA PRO A 259 -12.77 -8.52 4.99
C PRO A 259 -13.08 -7.85 3.65
N ALA A 260 -12.45 -6.70 3.40
CA ALA A 260 -12.59 -5.91 2.18
C ALA A 260 -11.21 -5.71 1.55
N LEU A 261 -11.14 -5.88 0.23
CA LEU A 261 -9.91 -5.77 -0.54
C LEU A 261 -9.94 -4.50 -1.37
N THR A 262 -8.92 -3.65 -1.25
CA THR A 262 -8.74 -2.48 -2.13
C THR A 262 -7.64 -2.74 -3.15
N TYR A 263 -7.84 -2.30 -4.39
CA TYR A 263 -6.84 -2.47 -5.45
C TYR A 263 -7.00 -1.45 -6.58
N GLY A 264 -5.92 -1.21 -7.33
CA GLY A 264 -5.93 -0.29 -8.47
C GLY A 264 -6.67 -0.80 -9.70
N PHE A 265 -7.34 0.09 -10.42
CA PHE A 265 -7.82 -0.11 -11.78
C PHE A 265 -7.67 1.18 -12.61
N GLU A 266 -7.60 1.07 -13.93
CA GLU A 266 -7.61 2.23 -14.82
C GLU A 266 -9.06 2.59 -15.18
N ASP A 267 -9.45 3.84 -14.94
CA ASP A 267 -10.78 4.35 -15.30
C ASP A 267 -10.88 4.72 -16.79
N GLU A 268 -12.05 5.21 -17.22
CA GLU A 268 -12.28 5.60 -18.61
C GLU A 268 -11.41 6.76 -19.11
N ASN A 269 -10.78 7.51 -18.20
CA ASN A 269 -9.89 8.63 -18.50
C ASN A 269 -8.41 8.22 -18.47
N GLY A 270 -8.10 6.95 -18.23
CA GLY A 270 -6.72 6.48 -18.11
C GLY A 270 -6.09 6.81 -16.75
N ILE A 271 -6.89 7.12 -15.73
CA ILE A 271 -6.40 7.44 -14.38
C ILE A 271 -6.48 6.17 -13.52
N VAL A 272 -5.40 5.87 -12.79
CA VAL A 272 -5.41 4.79 -11.81
C VAL A 272 -6.23 5.20 -10.58
N GLN A 273 -7.39 4.57 -10.42
CA GLN A 273 -8.33 4.72 -9.29
C GLN A 273 -8.38 3.45 -8.43
N ILE A 274 -9.08 3.50 -7.31
CA ILE A 274 -9.24 2.36 -6.40
C ILE A 274 -10.60 1.69 -6.58
N ARG A 275 -10.58 0.36 -6.65
CA ARG A 275 -11.72 -0.53 -6.48
C ARG A 275 -11.71 -1.17 -5.10
N MET A 276 -12.88 -1.53 -4.63
CA MET A 276 -13.05 -2.34 -3.43
C MET A 276 -13.93 -3.57 -3.71
N LEU A 277 -13.51 -4.73 -3.23
CA LEU A 277 -14.33 -5.94 -3.10
C LEU A 277 -14.62 -6.18 -1.60
N ASP A 278 -15.88 -6.13 -1.19
CA ASP A 278 -16.29 -6.39 0.21
C ASP A 278 -16.84 -7.81 0.35
N LEU A 279 -16.08 -8.71 0.98
CA LEU A 279 -16.44 -10.12 1.13
C LEU A 279 -17.52 -10.38 2.20
N THR A 280 -18.01 -9.35 2.89
CA THR A 280 -19.19 -9.49 3.76
C THR A 280 -20.49 -9.61 2.98
N GLN A 281 -20.50 -9.23 1.70
CA GLN A 281 -21.70 -9.20 0.88
C GLN A 281 -21.94 -10.54 0.16
N PRO A 282 -23.21 -10.96 -0.04
CA PRO A 282 -23.52 -12.10 -0.88
C PRO A 282 -23.20 -11.76 -2.35
N TYR A 283 -22.40 -12.61 -3.01
CA TYR A 283 -21.96 -12.43 -4.40
C TYR A 283 -21.30 -11.06 -4.64
N PRO A 284 -20.18 -10.77 -3.95
CA PRO A 284 -19.58 -9.46 -3.99
C PRO A 284 -19.05 -9.16 -5.39
N ALA A 285 -19.34 -7.97 -5.89
CA ALA A 285 -18.75 -7.44 -7.11
C ALA A 285 -17.84 -6.25 -6.74
N PRO A 286 -16.65 -6.13 -7.34
CA PRO A 286 -15.82 -4.97 -7.10
C PRO A 286 -16.49 -3.67 -7.54
N GLN A 287 -16.34 -2.62 -6.74
CA GLN A 287 -16.90 -1.28 -6.99
C GLN A 287 -15.79 -0.24 -7.01
N ALA A 288 -15.86 0.74 -7.90
CA ALA A 288 -14.98 1.90 -7.85
C ALA A 288 -15.31 2.72 -6.59
N VAL A 289 -14.28 3.16 -5.87
CA VAL A 289 -14.42 3.89 -4.60
C VAL A 289 -13.66 5.22 -4.57
N THR A 290 -12.95 5.57 -5.66
CA THR A 290 -12.37 6.90 -5.91
C THR A 290 -12.59 7.31 -7.36
N HIS A 291 -12.69 8.62 -7.63
CA HIS A 291 -12.92 9.17 -8.98
C HIS A 291 -12.28 10.55 -9.21
N ASP A 292 -11.30 10.96 -8.41
CA ASP A 292 -10.65 12.28 -8.54
C ASP A 292 -9.51 12.29 -9.59
N ALA A 293 -8.98 13.46 -9.90
CA ALA A 293 -8.05 13.67 -11.02
C ALA A 293 -6.61 13.10 -10.83
N GLY A 294 -6.30 12.40 -9.73
CA GLY A 294 -4.95 11.90 -9.45
C GLY A 294 -4.79 10.39 -9.59
N ASN A 295 -3.70 9.95 -10.23
CA ASN A 295 -3.29 8.55 -10.20
C ASN A 295 -2.91 8.16 -8.77
N LYS A 296 -3.52 7.10 -8.28
CA LYS A 296 -3.24 6.54 -6.95
C LYS A 296 -1.98 5.68 -7.00
N VAL A 297 -1.14 5.84 -5.99
CA VAL A 297 0.09 5.07 -5.79
C VAL A 297 0.10 4.49 -4.39
N ASP A 298 0.38 3.19 -4.30
CA ASP A 298 0.53 2.41 -3.06
C ASP A 298 -0.47 2.79 -1.94
N PRO A 299 -1.78 2.63 -2.21
CA PRO A 299 -2.81 2.96 -1.24
C PRO A 299 -2.81 1.98 -0.07
N TYR A 300 -2.96 2.50 1.14
CA TYR A 300 -3.17 1.71 2.34
C TYR A 300 -4.54 2.03 2.93
N SER A 301 -5.32 1.00 3.28
CA SER A 301 -6.66 1.17 3.83
C SER A 301 -6.86 0.46 5.17
N TRP A 302 -7.62 1.10 6.07
CA TRP A 302 -7.99 0.52 7.36
C TRP A 302 -9.29 1.11 7.91
N LEU A 303 -9.87 0.43 8.89
CA LEU A 303 -11.02 0.90 9.65
C LEU A 303 -10.56 1.54 10.97
N TYR A 304 -10.93 2.79 11.22
CA TYR A 304 -10.64 3.52 12.45
C TYR A 304 -11.89 4.28 12.92
N ASN A 305 -12.29 4.08 14.19
CA ASN A 305 -13.47 4.74 14.79
C ASN A 305 -14.75 4.67 13.93
N GLY A 306 -14.97 3.54 13.24
CA GLY A 306 -16.13 3.32 12.37
C GLY A 306 -16.07 4.06 11.03
N GLN A 307 -14.96 4.72 10.73
CA GLN A 307 -14.68 5.31 9.42
C GLN A 307 -13.63 4.48 8.70
N GLU A 308 -13.83 4.28 7.41
CA GLU A 308 -12.81 3.69 6.56
C GLU A 308 -11.89 4.81 6.09
N ILE A 309 -10.59 4.55 6.14
CA ILE A 309 -9.55 5.49 5.74
C ILE A 309 -8.76 4.86 4.61
N LEU A 310 -8.37 5.68 3.65
CA LEU A 310 -7.49 5.33 2.54
C LEU A 310 -6.40 6.40 2.44
N LEU A 311 -5.15 6.01 2.66
CA LEU A 311 -3.97 6.84 2.40
C LEU A 311 -3.42 6.46 1.04
N ALA A 312 -3.14 7.42 0.16
CA ALA A 312 -2.53 7.12 -1.13
C ALA A 312 -1.56 8.22 -1.55
N GLY A 313 -0.42 7.80 -2.12
CA GLY A 313 0.44 8.67 -2.90
C GLY A 313 -0.27 9.13 -4.17
N ILE A 314 0.04 10.34 -4.65
CA ILE A 314 -0.64 10.93 -5.80
C ILE A 314 0.35 11.31 -6.90
N ASN A 315 0.09 10.82 -8.11
CA ASN A 315 0.85 11.16 -9.32
C ASN A 315 2.38 10.94 -9.22
N ALA A 316 2.83 10.06 -8.33
CA ALA A 316 4.24 9.88 -7.98
C ALA A 316 4.94 11.17 -7.49
N GLU A 317 4.19 12.14 -6.97
CA GLU A 317 4.71 13.30 -6.26
C GLU A 317 5.05 12.94 -4.80
N ALA A 318 5.82 13.80 -4.11
CA ALA A 318 5.98 13.75 -2.66
C ALA A 318 4.73 14.30 -1.94
N ARG A 319 3.59 13.67 -2.19
CA ARG A 319 2.27 14.07 -1.70
C ARG A 319 1.44 12.84 -1.41
N ASN A 320 0.91 12.77 -0.19
CA ASN A 320 -0.14 11.83 0.18
C ASN A 320 -1.49 12.54 0.25
N HIS A 321 -2.54 11.86 -0.17
CA HIS A 321 -3.92 12.21 0.13
C HIS A 321 -4.49 11.25 1.17
N VAL A 322 -5.19 11.81 2.14
CA VAL A 322 -5.98 11.07 3.14
C VAL A 322 -7.43 11.16 2.71
N TYR A 323 -8.03 10.03 2.37
CA TYR A 323 -9.45 9.94 2.08
C TYR A 323 -10.19 9.24 3.21
N VAL A 324 -11.44 9.63 3.42
CA VAL A 324 -12.32 9.02 4.42
C VAL A 324 -13.63 8.59 3.77
N ARG A 325 -14.22 7.52 4.29
CA ARG A 325 -15.54 7.05 3.92
C ARG A 325 -16.29 6.59 5.16
N GLY A 326 -17.48 7.14 5.36
CA GLY A 326 -18.42 6.75 6.41
C GLY A 326 -19.22 5.50 6.04
N ALA A 327 -19.86 4.91 7.05
CA ALA A 327 -20.73 3.75 6.84
C ALA A 327 -21.87 4.09 5.86
N GLY A 328 -22.03 3.26 4.83
CA GLY A 328 -23.08 3.40 3.80
C GLY A 328 -22.74 4.37 2.67
N GLU A 329 -21.62 5.08 2.74
CA GLU A 329 -21.14 5.88 1.62
C GLU A 329 -20.52 4.98 0.55
N ALA A 330 -20.74 5.30 -0.72
CA ALA A 330 -20.19 4.52 -1.83
C ALA A 330 -18.70 4.81 -2.05
N GLU A 331 -18.28 6.06 -1.86
CA GLU A 331 -16.99 6.58 -2.32
C GLU A 331 -16.21 7.23 -1.18
N PHE A 332 -14.89 7.18 -1.29
CA PHE A 332 -13.96 7.91 -0.43
C PHE A 332 -13.87 9.38 -0.85
N HIS A 333 -13.90 10.28 0.12
CA HIS A 333 -13.74 11.72 -0.10
C HIS A 333 -12.41 12.21 0.45
N LEU A 334 -11.74 13.09 -0.28
CA LEU A 334 -10.50 13.71 0.17
C LEU A 334 -10.75 14.52 1.44
N ARG A 335 -10.01 14.21 2.50
CA ARG A 335 -10.10 14.86 3.81
C ARG A 335 -8.91 15.75 4.11
N GLU A 336 -7.71 15.27 3.79
CA GLU A 336 -6.45 15.90 4.19
C GLU A 336 -5.37 15.61 3.15
N ILE A 337 -4.38 16.51 3.05
CA ILE A 337 -3.22 16.37 2.16
C ILE A 337 -1.98 16.49 3.04
N ILE A 338 -1.05 15.55 2.89
CA ILE A 338 0.26 15.58 3.57
C ILE A 338 1.32 15.88 2.50
N ILE A 339 2.11 16.92 2.75
CA ILE A 339 3.29 17.28 1.94
C ILE A 339 4.45 17.50 2.93
N PRO A 340 5.59 16.83 2.76
CA PRO A 340 6.79 17.06 3.57
C PRO A 340 7.16 18.55 3.61
N THR A 341 7.20 19.13 4.82
CA THR A 341 7.38 20.58 4.98
C THR A 341 8.81 21.05 4.77
N THR A 342 9.79 20.19 5.02
CA THR A 342 11.22 20.53 5.05
C THR A 342 12.10 19.38 4.56
N SER A 343 11.76 18.84 3.38
CA SER A 343 12.59 17.83 2.70
C SER A 343 13.99 18.36 2.40
N GLY A 344 15.01 17.56 2.68
CA GLY A 344 16.41 17.79 2.29
C GLY A 344 16.73 17.31 0.87
N LEU A 345 15.81 16.57 0.23
CA LEU A 345 15.93 16.17 -1.18
C LEU A 345 15.75 17.37 -2.13
N THR A 346 16.38 17.30 -3.30
CA THR A 346 16.31 18.36 -4.30
C THR A 346 14.99 18.32 -5.07
N ASN A 347 14.56 17.12 -5.48
CA ASN A 347 13.28 16.89 -6.15
C ASN A 347 12.57 15.71 -5.47
N PRO A 348 11.93 15.94 -4.32
CA PRO A 348 11.23 14.87 -3.61
C PRO A 348 10.07 14.33 -4.45
N ALA A 349 9.97 13.02 -4.53
CA ALA A 349 9.00 12.28 -5.32
C ALA A 349 8.51 11.04 -4.57
N LEU A 350 7.43 10.45 -5.10
CA LEU A 350 6.92 9.13 -4.74
C LEU A 350 6.68 8.96 -3.23
N ALA A 351 5.71 9.71 -2.70
CA ALA A 351 5.17 9.40 -1.37
C ALA A 351 4.45 8.04 -1.41
N GLN A 352 4.95 7.06 -0.66
CA GLN A 352 4.46 5.68 -0.68
C GLN A 352 4.79 4.95 0.62
N SER A 353 4.41 3.66 0.69
CA SER A 353 4.57 2.78 1.85
C SER A 353 4.03 3.44 3.10
N ASN A 354 2.78 3.91 2.98
CA ASN A 354 2.07 4.55 4.08
C ASN A 354 1.66 3.47 5.07
N GLU A 355 2.19 3.53 6.29
CA GLU A 355 1.81 2.61 7.37
C GLU A 355 1.10 3.37 8.50
N PRO A 356 -0.19 3.08 8.76
CA PRO A 356 -0.96 3.76 9.79
C PRO A 356 -0.58 3.28 11.19
N ILE A 357 -0.53 4.22 12.13
CA ILE A 357 -0.17 3.97 13.52
C ILE A 357 -1.30 4.49 14.41
N GLU A 358 -1.85 3.62 15.25
CA GLU A 358 -2.79 4.00 16.31
C GLU A 358 -2.08 3.93 17.66
N PHE A 359 -1.98 5.06 18.36
CA PHE A 359 -1.31 5.13 19.65
C PHE A 359 -1.92 6.21 20.54
N ASN A 360 -2.20 5.88 21.80
CA ASN A 360 -2.80 6.79 22.78
C ASN A 360 -4.05 7.55 22.27
N GLY A 361 -4.89 6.87 21.48
CA GLY A 361 -6.14 7.44 20.91
C GLY A 361 -5.92 8.44 19.78
N LYS A 362 -4.68 8.59 19.30
CA LYS A 362 -4.32 9.39 18.12
C LYS A 362 -3.94 8.48 16.97
N VAL A 363 -4.00 9.04 15.75
CA VAL A 363 -3.60 8.35 14.54
C VAL A 363 -2.48 9.11 13.84
N TYR A 364 -1.53 8.35 13.33
CA TYR A 364 -0.39 8.83 12.59
C TYR A 364 -0.23 7.99 11.33
N THR A 365 0.62 8.44 10.42
CA THR A 365 1.17 7.62 9.35
C THR A 365 2.67 7.82 9.30
N VAL A 366 3.40 6.74 9.10
CA VAL A 366 4.76 6.82 8.56
C VAL A 366 4.70 6.60 7.05
N TYR A 367 5.61 7.21 6.30
CA TYR A 367 5.74 7.04 4.86
C TYR A 367 7.16 7.37 4.42
N GLN A 368 7.50 6.98 3.20
CA GLN A 368 8.77 7.36 2.57
C GLN A 368 8.54 8.35 1.43
N ILE A 369 9.55 9.19 1.17
CA ILE A 369 9.73 9.90 -0.10
C ILE A 369 11.18 9.72 -0.56
N ASN A 370 11.43 9.84 -1.86
CA ASN A 370 12.76 9.67 -2.43
C ASN A 370 13.07 10.75 -3.47
N GLU A 371 14.34 10.97 -3.78
CA GLU A 371 14.75 11.85 -4.86
C GLU A 371 14.22 11.30 -6.20
N ALA A 372 13.73 12.20 -7.05
CA ALA A 372 13.19 11.83 -8.35
C ALA A 372 14.22 11.06 -9.20
N GLY A 373 13.69 10.17 -10.03
CA GLY A 373 14.47 9.22 -10.81
C GLY A 373 13.77 8.84 -12.10
N THR A 374 14.32 7.84 -12.77
CA THR A 374 13.90 7.44 -14.13
C THR A 374 12.82 6.36 -14.15
N SER A 375 12.63 5.65 -13.03
CA SER A 375 11.65 4.59 -12.88
C SER A 375 11.28 4.40 -11.41
N PHE A 376 10.18 3.67 -11.14
CA PHE A 376 9.80 3.28 -9.77
C PHE A 376 10.93 2.60 -8.99
N TRP A 377 11.61 1.63 -9.61
CA TRP A 377 12.68 0.87 -8.96
C TRP A 377 13.89 1.75 -8.64
N ASP A 378 14.22 2.66 -9.55
CA ASP A 378 15.28 3.66 -9.36
C ASP A 378 14.94 4.60 -8.20
N VAL A 379 13.75 5.22 -8.22
CA VAL A 379 13.29 6.15 -7.18
C VAL A 379 13.22 5.46 -5.81
N THR A 380 12.58 4.30 -5.73
CA THR A 380 12.29 3.65 -4.44
C THR A 380 13.55 3.08 -3.77
N PHE A 381 14.45 2.49 -4.56
CA PHE A 381 15.51 1.63 -3.99
C PHE A 381 16.94 2.08 -4.28
N ALA A 382 17.15 3.01 -5.23
CA ALA A 382 18.50 3.47 -5.60
C ALA A 382 18.73 4.96 -5.32
N LYS A 383 17.67 5.77 -5.26
CA LYS A 383 17.76 7.20 -4.96
C LYS A 383 17.70 7.45 -3.45
N ALA A 384 18.40 8.52 -3.04
CA ALA A 384 18.36 8.99 -1.67
C ALA A 384 16.91 9.19 -1.21
N GLY A 385 16.63 8.78 0.03
CA GLY A 385 15.27 8.77 0.58
C GLY A 385 15.20 9.32 1.99
N GLU A 386 13.98 9.63 2.39
CA GLU A 386 13.62 10.15 3.70
C GLU A 386 12.42 9.36 4.25
N ILE A 387 12.45 9.04 5.54
CA ILE A 387 11.33 8.45 6.28
C ILE A 387 10.67 9.54 7.11
N TRP A 388 9.36 9.72 6.94
CA TRP A 388 8.58 10.78 7.57
C TRP A 388 7.48 10.19 8.43
N LEU A 389 7.18 10.86 9.54
CA LEU A 389 6.02 10.62 10.39
C LEU A 389 5.11 11.84 10.35
N SER A 390 3.80 11.63 10.23
CA SER A 390 2.81 12.71 10.30
C SER A 390 1.60 12.33 11.15
N THR A 391 1.06 13.31 11.89
CA THR A 391 -0.27 13.19 12.52
C THR A 391 -1.36 13.17 11.45
N LEU A 392 -2.41 12.38 11.66
CA LEU A 392 -3.63 12.45 10.84
C LEU A 392 -4.75 13.14 11.61
N PHE A 393 -5.56 13.93 10.91
CA PHE A 393 -6.74 14.62 11.44
C PHE A 393 -6.45 15.60 12.60
N GLU A 394 -5.20 16.10 12.68
CA GLU A 394 -4.78 17.13 13.64
C GLU A 394 -4.60 18.47 12.90
N SER A 395 -4.96 19.59 13.56
CA SER A 395 -4.79 20.93 13.00
C SER A 395 -4.10 21.85 14.02
N PRO A 396 -2.89 22.35 13.75
CA PRO A 396 -2.08 22.09 12.55
C PRO A 396 -1.58 20.64 12.46
N GLN A 397 -1.39 20.13 11.24
CA GLN A 397 -0.74 18.85 11.01
C GLN A 397 0.73 18.95 11.46
N GLN A 398 1.17 17.99 12.26
CA GLN A 398 2.55 17.87 12.70
C GLN A 398 3.28 16.82 11.84
N GLN A 399 4.56 17.09 11.56
CA GLN A 399 5.41 16.21 10.75
C GLN A 399 6.83 16.17 11.34
N TRP A 400 7.46 15.00 11.28
CA TRP A 400 8.83 14.77 11.73
C TRP A 400 9.59 13.94 10.71
N LEU A 401 10.79 14.40 10.37
CA LEU A 401 11.75 13.63 9.60
C LEU A 401 12.46 12.63 10.55
N LEU A 402 12.34 11.34 10.28
CA LEU A 402 12.88 10.26 11.12
C LEU A 402 14.27 9.77 10.67
N SER A 403 14.75 10.22 9.52
CA SER A 403 16.00 9.76 8.92
C SER A 403 16.77 10.91 8.26
N ASP A 404 18.05 10.70 7.88
CA ASP A 404 18.72 11.64 6.97
C ASP A 404 18.19 11.53 5.52
N SER A 405 18.75 12.34 4.62
CA SER A 405 18.40 12.42 3.19
C SER A 405 19.55 11.99 2.26
N VAL A 406 20.54 11.24 2.77
CA VAL A 406 21.80 10.97 2.04
C VAL A 406 21.77 9.62 1.32
N THR A 407 21.27 8.59 1.99
CA THR A 407 21.22 7.21 1.47
C THR A 407 19.82 6.82 0.99
N ALA A 408 19.74 5.79 0.16
CA ALA A 408 18.47 5.21 -0.25
C ALA A 408 17.77 4.56 0.95
N LYS A 409 16.49 4.89 1.13
CA LYS A 409 15.65 4.41 2.24
C LYS A 409 14.32 3.90 1.69
N ALA A 410 13.84 2.80 2.26
CA ALA A 410 12.59 2.20 1.84
C ALA A 410 11.90 1.42 2.97
N GLU A 411 10.65 1.04 2.73
CA GLU A 411 9.85 0.10 3.51
C GLU A 411 9.81 0.50 5.01
N PRO A 412 9.27 1.69 5.37
CA PRO A 412 9.10 2.05 6.76
C PRO A 412 7.99 1.20 7.41
N GLU A 413 8.33 0.54 8.49
CA GLU A 413 7.50 -0.43 9.19
C GLU A 413 7.38 -0.04 10.68
N PRO A 414 6.23 0.48 11.11
CA PRO A 414 6.05 0.89 12.50
C PRO A 414 5.88 -0.32 13.41
N PHE A 415 6.50 -0.25 14.58
CA PHE A 415 6.35 -1.21 15.67
C PHE A 415 5.80 -0.49 16.89
N VAL A 416 4.60 -0.87 17.31
CA VAL A 416 3.93 -0.26 18.48
C VAL A 416 4.36 -0.99 19.76
N GLY A 417 5.21 -0.33 20.53
CA GLY A 417 5.68 -0.79 21.82
C GLY A 417 4.73 -0.56 22.99
N ALA A 418 5.22 -0.86 24.19
CA ALA A 418 4.47 -0.69 25.43
C ALA A 418 4.28 0.79 25.84
N SER A 419 5.26 1.64 25.51
CA SER A 419 5.28 3.06 25.91
C SER A 419 5.86 3.99 24.85
N GLN A 420 6.11 3.47 23.65
CA GLN A 420 6.73 4.21 22.56
C GLN A 420 6.44 3.49 21.24
N VAL A 421 6.46 4.25 20.14
CA VAL A 421 6.48 3.71 18.80
C VAL A 421 7.88 3.81 18.22
N TRP A 422 8.36 2.74 17.57
CA TRP A 422 9.57 2.77 16.75
C TRP A 422 9.19 2.60 15.28
N VAL A 423 10.01 3.13 14.39
CA VAL A 423 9.89 2.90 12.96
C VAL A 423 11.12 2.15 12.49
N PHE A 424 10.93 0.92 12.01
CA PHE A 424 11.96 0.19 11.31
C PHE A 424 11.94 0.59 9.84
N TYR A 425 13.06 0.55 9.16
CA TYR A 425 13.14 0.81 7.73
C TYR A 425 14.44 0.26 7.17
N ASN A 426 14.51 0.15 5.84
CA ASN A 426 15.73 -0.28 5.18
C ASN A 426 16.59 0.89 4.75
N VAL A 427 17.90 0.77 4.93
CA VAL A 427 18.92 1.52 4.18
C VAL A 427 19.51 0.58 3.14
N ILE A 428 19.47 1.00 1.87
CA ILE A 428 19.81 0.14 0.74
C ILE A 428 21.18 0.54 0.19
N GLU A 429 22.09 -0.45 0.15
CA GLU A 429 23.42 -0.31 -0.42
C GLU A 429 23.49 -1.06 -1.76
N GLY A 430 23.64 -0.30 -2.85
CA GLY A 430 23.58 -0.80 -4.22
C GLY A 430 22.46 -0.12 -5.03
N ASP A 431 22.42 -0.37 -6.33
CA ASP A 431 21.48 0.26 -7.28
C ASP A 431 20.45 -0.73 -7.86
N ASN A 432 20.63 -2.02 -7.60
CA ASN A 432 19.74 -3.08 -8.06
C ASN A 432 19.09 -3.78 -6.85
N PRO A 433 17.76 -3.67 -6.67
CA PRO A 433 17.03 -4.27 -5.55
C PRO A 433 17.33 -5.75 -5.30
N LEU A 434 17.58 -6.53 -6.36
CA LEU A 434 17.82 -7.99 -6.27
C LEU A 434 19.23 -8.36 -5.82
N THR A 435 20.18 -7.44 -5.91
CA THR A 435 21.59 -7.67 -5.54
C THR A 435 22.10 -6.67 -4.51
N ALA A 436 21.30 -5.66 -4.17
CA ALA A 436 21.59 -4.68 -3.14
C ALA A 436 21.55 -5.35 -1.77
N LYS A 437 22.29 -4.75 -0.83
CA LYS A 437 22.27 -5.13 0.58
C LYS A 437 21.28 -4.25 1.33
N TRP A 438 20.31 -4.88 1.96
CA TRP A 438 19.25 -4.20 2.71
C TRP A 438 19.58 -4.26 4.19
N HIS A 439 20.07 -3.13 4.71
CA HIS A 439 20.40 -2.98 6.11
C HIS A 439 19.15 -2.57 6.88
N LEU A 440 18.88 -3.20 8.02
CA LEU A 440 17.74 -2.85 8.86
C LEU A 440 18.14 -1.76 9.86
N TYR A 441 17.38 -0.67 9.86
CA TYR A 441 17.52 0.44 10.79
C TYR A 441 16.24 0.60 11.60
N ARG A 442 16.36 1.24 12.75
CA ARG A 442 15.26 1.60 13.62
C ARG A 442 15.44 3.04 14.11
N ALA A 443 14.39 3.85 13.99
CA ALA A 443 14.29 5.19 14.53
C ALA A 443 13.33 5.22 15.73
N GLU A 444 13.71 5.95 16.77
CA GLU A 444 12.77 6.44 17.77
C GLU A 444 11.83 7.49 17.16
N THR A 445 10.59 7.53 17.63
CA THR A 445 9.59 8.53 17.25
C THR A 445 9.32 9.49 18.42
N PRO A 446 8.74 10.68 18.17
CA PRO A 446 8.29 11.58 19.23
C PRO A 446 7.00 11.09 19.93
N ILE A 447 6.50 9.90 19.59
CA ILE A 447 5.26 9.33 20.13
C ILE A 447 5.59 8.51 21.39
N HIS A 448 5.03 8.92 22.53
CA HIS A 448 5.20 8.31 23.86
C HIS A 448 3.88 8.17 24.61
#